data_AF-A0A1B6E9F0-F1
#
_entry.id   AF-A0A1B6E9F0-F1
#
_cell.length_a   1.000
_cell.length_b   1.000
_cell.length_c   1.000
_cell.angle_alpha   90.00
_cell.angle_beta   90.00
_cell.angle_gamma   90.00
#
_symmetry.space_group_name_H-M   'P 1'
#
loop_
_entity.id
_entity.type
_entity.pdbx_description
1 polymer ?
#
loop_
_entity_poly.entity_id
_entity_poly.type
_entity_poly.pdbx_seq_one_letter_code
_entity_poly.pdbx_strand_id
1 'polypeptide(L)'
;MENVANIIPYYTMQNVSNCLISFPLLASLDKFITSIIKNPDCEGKNFMDALEIYNCSIVNLINLVLQKNQIISKIATNLRVQGGPIFLKQKIDRDKFKKKFQWSNKDIEVMYDLRSEISKNWKRFYKIYRKNKEWFKENEINREYRTENPELDLSRLDFNFTTKEIDATIDLNELFPYPFENYNY
;
A
#
# COMPACT_ATOMS: atom_id res chain seq x y z
N MET A 1 9.85 6.88 -27.94
CA MET A 1 10.45 7.28 -26.64
C MET A 1 9.29 7.62 -25.74
N GLU A 2 8.82 6.63 -24.98
CA GLU A 2 7.62 6.79 -24.14
C GLU A 2 7.98 7.46 -22.82
N ASN A 3 7.20 8.49 -22.53
CA ASN A 3 7.37 9.46 -21.48
C ASN A 3 6.75 8.89 -20.20
N VAL A 4 7.58 8.34 -19.29
CA VAL A 4 7.12 7.72 -18.03
C VAL A 4 7.10 8.74 -16.86
N ALA A 5 7.13 10.04 -17.18
CA ALA A 5 7.00 11.11 -16.21
C ALA A 5 5.52 11.45 -16.04
N ASN A 6 4.83 10.70 -15.18
CA ASN A 6 3.69 11.17 -14.37
C ASN A 6 3.06 9.95 -13.69
N ILE A 7 3.19 9.88 -12.37
CA ILE A 7 2.21 9.39 -11.37
C ILE A 7 2.99 9.35 -10.06
N ILE A 8 3.00 10.44 -9.29
CA ILE A 8 3.01 10.41 -7.81
C ILE A 8 2.28 11.70 -7.34
N PRO A 9 1.14 11.60 -6.63
CA PRO A 9 0.48 12.77 -6.04
C PRO A 9 1.28 13.29 -4.84
N TYR A 10 1.34 14.61 -4.70
CA TYR A 10 1.84 15.31 -3.52
C TYR A 10 1.04 14.88 -2.27
N TYR A 11 1.71 14.23 -1.30
CA TYR A 11 1.17 14.04 0.04
C TYR A 11 2.00 14.84 1.04
N THR A 12 1.40 15.90 1.58
CA THR A 12 1.94 16.70 2.69
C THR A 12 1.57 16.09 4.05
N MET A 13 2.44 16.37 5.04
CA MET A 13 2.59 15.73 6.34
C MET A 13 1.46 15.95 7.38
N GLN A 14 0.20 15.59 7.10
CA GLN A 14 -0.87 15.69 8.13
C GLN A 14 -1.79 14.48 8.33
N ASN A 15 -1.62 13.35 7.63
CA ASN A 15 -2.57 12.22 7.75
C ASN A 15 -1.89 10.87 7.99
N VAL A 16 -1.57 10.56 9.25
CA VAL A 16 -1.28 9.17 9.67
C VAL A 16 -2.56 8.30 9.65
N SER A 17 -3.75 8.90 9.46
CA SER A 17 -5.05 8.20 9.46
C SER A 17 -5.54 7.69 8.10
N ASN A 18 -4.90 8.06 6.97
CA ASN A 18 -5.38 7.70 5.62
C ASN A 18 -4.34 6.94 4.79
N CYS A 19 -3.53 6.08 5.41
CA CYS A 19 -2.65 5.19 4.65
C CYS A 19 -3.50 4.15 3.91
N LEU A 20 -3.70 4.37 2.60
CA LEU A 20 -4.43 3.49 1.70
C LEU A 20 -3.83 2.08 1.79
N ILE A 21 -4.66 1.05 1.99
CA ILE A 21 -4.21 -0.35 1.97
C ILE A 21 -4.78 -1.01 0.74
N SER A 22 -3.89 -1.36 -0.18
CA SER A 22 -4.19 -2.33 -1.21
C SER A 22 -2.95 -3.21 -1.46
N PHE A 23 -3.15 -4.49 -1.76
CA PHE A 23 -2.07 -5.36 -2.20
C PHE A 23 -1.31 -4.77 -3.42
N PRO A 24 -2.00 -4.23 -4.45
CA PRO A 24 -1.34 -3.56 -5.55
C PRO A 24 -0.42 -2.41 -5.10
N LEU A 25 -0.82 -1.61 -4.11
CA LEU A 25 0.02 -0.51 -3.62
C LEU A 25 1.32 -1.02 -2.99
N LEU A 26 1.25 -1.96 -2.05
CA LEU A 26 2.44 -2.51 -1.40
C LEU A 26 3.37 -3.21 -2.41
N ALA A 27 2.81 -3.92 -3.39
CA ALA A 27 3.58 -4.56 -4.45
C ALA A 27 4.26 -3.53 -5.38
N SER A 28 3.55 -2.45 -5.76
CA SER A 28 4.09 -1.37 -6.58
C SER A 28 5.19 -0.60 -5.87
N LEU A 29 4.99 -0.28 -4.58
CA LEU A 29 6.01 0.36 -3.76
C LEU A 29 7.25 -0.53 -3.60
N ASP A 30 7.09 -1.85 -3.37
CA ASP A 30 8.24 -2.77 -3.29
C ASP A 30 9.06 -2.78 -4.60
N LYS A 31 8.38 -2.78 -5.76
CA LYS A 31 9.04 -2.68 -7.07
C LYS A 31 9.76 -1.36 -7.26
N PHE A 32 9.11 -0.24 -6.94
CA PHE A 32 9.67 1.11 -7.06
C PHE A 32 10.89 1.32 -6.15
N ILE A 33 10.78 0.96 -4.87
CA ILE A 33 11.90 1.06 -3.93
C ILE A 33 13.05 0.14 -4.39
N THR A 34 12.73 -1.06 -4.88
CA THR A 34 13.74 -1.99 -5.42
C THR A 34 14.45 -1.41 -6.66
N SER A 35 13.73 -0.75 -7.57
CA SER A 35 14.35 -0.14 -8.76
C SER A 35 15.30 0.98 -8.36
N ILE A 36 14.90 1.84 -7.41
CA ILE A 36 15.74 2.95 -6.92
C ILE A 36 17.01 2.43 -6.21
N ILE A 37 16.90 1.35 -5.42
CA ILE A 37 18.09 0.75 -4.79
C ILE A 37 19.11 0.27 -5.84
N LYS A 38 18.64 -0.35 -6.93
CA LYS A 38 19.52 -0.79 -8.01
C LYS A 38 20.08 0.40 -8.79
N ASN A 39 19.21 1.34 -9.13
CA ASN A 39 19.55 2.53 -9.90
C ASN A 39 18.79 3.74 -9.34
N PRO A 40 19.44 4.61 -8.56
CA PRO A 40 18.77 5.77 -8.00
C PRO A 40 18.58 6.82 -9.09
N ASP A 41 17.40 6.79 -9.71
CA ASP A 41 16.99 7.61 -10.85
C ASP A 41 15.91 8.65 -10.51
N CYS A 42 15.49 8.71 -9.25
CA CYS A 42 14.52 9.69 -8.73
C CYS A 42 15.16 10.73 -7.80
N GLU A 43 14.34 11.61 -7.22
CA GLU A 43 14.74 12.45 -6.08
C GLU A 43 14.83 11.63 -4.79
N GLY A 44 15.79 11.96 -3.92
CA GLY A 44 15.95 11.27 -2.63
C GLY A 44 14.70 11.36 -1.76
N LYS A 45 13.99 12.50 -1.80
CA LYS A 45 12.72 12.67 -1.08
C LYS A 45 11.68 11.63 -1.50
N ASN A 46 11.47 11.43 -2.80
CA ASN A 46 10.51 10.44 -3.31
C ASN A 46 10.82 9.02 -2.85
N PHE A 47 12.11 8.68 -2.70
CA PHE A 47 12.52 7.39 -2.16
C PHE A 47 12.20 7.26 -0.66
N MET A 48 12.44 8.31 0.13
CA MET A 48 12.08 8.33 1.56
C MET A 48 10.57 8.27 1.75
N ASP A 49 9.82 9.09 1.03
CA ASP A 49 8.36 9.10 1.05
C ASP A 49 7.80 7.70 0.70
N ALA A 50 8.37 7.03 -0.31
CA ALA A 50 7.98 5.66 -0.64
C ALA A 50 8.24 4.66 0.49
N LEU A 51 9.37 4.77 1.19
CA LEU A 51 9.66 3.94 2.37
C LEU A 51 8.68 4.21 3.51
N GLU A 52 8.36 5.48 3.78
CA GLU A 52 7.41 5.89 4.82
C GLU A 52 5.98 5.42 4.53
N ILE A 53 5.50 5.63 3.30
CA ILE A 53 4.19 5.14 2.84
C ILE A 53 4.15 3.63 2.98
N TYR A 54 5.20 2.92 2.54
CA TYR A 54 5.29 1.48 2.68
C TYR A 54 5.18 1.05 4.15
N ASN A 55 5.94 1.70 5.05
CA ASN A 55 5.93 1.41 6.48
C ASN A 55 4.55 1.64 7.10
N CYS A 56 3.90 2.75 6.76
CA CYS A 56 2.57 3.06 7.24
C CYS A 56 1.53 2.03 6.74
N SER A 57 1.57 1.69 5.46
CA SER A 57 0.65 0.70 4.86
C SER A 57 0.79 -0.68 5.50
N ILE A 58 2.01 -1.14 5.84
CA ILE A 58 2.19 -2.43 6.52
C ILE A 58 1.68 -2.38 7.98
N VAL A 59 1.86 -1.26 8.69
CA VAL A 59 1.32 -1.07 10.05
C VAL A 59 -0.22 -1.08 10.03
N ASN A 60 -0.82 -0.35 9.10
CA ASN A 60 -2.26 -0.32 8.97
C ASN A 60 -2.81 -1.72 8.62
N LEU A 61 -2.12 -2.47 7.74
CA LEU A 61 -2.50 -3.85 7.44
C LEU A 61 -2.45 -4.75 8.68
N ILE A 62 -1.41 -4.62 9.51
CA ILE A 62 -1.31 -5.36 10.78
C ILE A 62 -2.55 -5.11 11.66
N ASN A 63 -2.99 -3.85 11.76
CA ASN A 63 -4.16 -3.50 12.54
C ASN A 63 -5.43 -4.14 11.98
N LEU A 64 -5.63 -4.13 10.67
CA LEU A 64 -6.77 -4.78 10.03
C LEU A 64 -6.76 -6.32 10.18
N VAL A 65 -5.57 -6.94 10.18
CA VAL A 65 -5.41 -8.37 10.47
C VAL A 65 -5.77 -8.67 11.92
N LEU A 66 -5.35 -7.82 12.88
CA LEU A 66 -5.70 -7.96 14.29
C LEU A 66 -7.21 -7.82 14.52
N GLN A 67 -7.86 -6.91 13.81
CA GLN A 67 -9.30 -6.69 13.85
C GLN A 67 -10.10 -7.77 13.11
N LYS A 68 -9.42 -8.75 12.49
CA LYS A 68 -10.07 -9.78 11.68
C LYS A 68 -11.01 -9.16 10.64
N ASN A 69 -10.51 -8.17 9.91
CA ASN A 69 -11.29 -7.55 8.85
C ASN A 69 -11.33 -8.49 7.63
N GLN A 70 -12.52 -8.85 7.15
CA GLN A 70 -12.68 -9.81 6.05
C GLN A 70 -12.18 -9.26 4.71
N ILE A 71 -12.21 -7.95 4.49
CA ILE A 71 -11.78 -7.31 3.24
C ILE A 71 -10.28 -7.57 3.00
N ILE A 72 -9.48 -7.66 4.07
CA ILE A 72 -8.03 -7.84 3.95
C ILE A 72 -7.58 -9.31 3.86
N SER A 73 -8.48 -10.29 3.92
CA SER A 73 -8.10 -11.72 3.90
C SER A 73 -7.25 -12.06 2.69
N LYS A 74 -7.75 -11.74 1.49
CA LYS A 74 -7.06 -11.97 0.22
C LYS A 74 -5.74 -11.21 0.13
N ILE A 75 -5.71 -9.97 0.62
CA ILE A 75 -4.50 -9.12 0.66
C ILE A 75 -3.44 -9.76 1.56
N ALA A 76 -3.82 -10.19 2.76
CA ALA A 76 -2.92 -10.79 3.73
C ALA A 76 -2.38 -12.15 3.25
N THR A 77 -3.22 -12.97 2.62
CA THR A 77 -2.81 -14.24 2.00
C THR A 77 -1.80 -14.00 0.87
N ASN A 78 -2.07 -13.07 -0.04
CA ASN A 78 -1.16 -12.73 -1.15
C ASN A 78 0.20 -12.20 -0.64
N LEU A 79 0.20 -11.30 0.35
CA LEU A 79 1.43 -10.78 0.95
C LEU A 79 2.25 -11.84 1.67
N ARG A 80 1.57 -12.81 2.29
CA ARG A 80 2.24 -13.96 2.89
C ARG A 80 2.90 -14.85 1.84
N VAL A 81 2.28 -15.05 0.68
CA VAL A 81 2.86 -15.83 -0.42
C VAL A 81 4.09 -15.12 -1.01
N GLN A 82 4.08 -13.79 -1.08
CA GLN A 82 5.20 -13.00 -1.59
C GLN A 82 6.52 -13.19 -0.80
N GLY A 83 6.46 -13.64 0.46
CA GLY A 83 7.68 -13.92 1.23
C GLY A 83 8.40 -12.67 1.76
N GLY A 84 7.71 -11.51 1.78
CA GLY A 84 8.22 -10.22 2.25
C GLY A 84 8.80 -9.33 1.14
N PRO A 85 9.24 -8.11 1.48
CA PRO A 85 9.69 -7.12 0.50
C PRO A 85 10.99 -7.54 -0.16
N ILE A 86 11.05 -7.39 -1.48
CA ILE A 86 12.24 -7.62 -2.28
C ILE A 86 13.30 -6.56 -1.96
N PHE A 87 12.91 -5.31 -1.73
CA PHE A 87 13.85 -4.21 -1.48
C PHE A 87 14.67 -4.41 -0.19
N LEU A 88 14.15 -5.14 0.80
CA LEU A 88 14.87 -5.46 2.03
C LEU A 88 16.02 -6.46 1.81
N LYS A 89 15.96 -7.24 0.72
CA LYS A 89 17.03 -8.18 0.35
C LYS A 89 18.17 -7.50 -0.43
N GLN A 90 17.96 -6.27 -0.88
CA GLN A 90 18.95 -5.53 -1.66
C GLN A 90 20.00 -4.86 -0.76
N LYS A 91 21.26 -4.93 -1.17
CA LYS A 91 22.34 -4.15 -0.55
C LYS A 91 22.27 -2.72 -1.08
N ILE A 92 22.40 -1.74 -0.20
CA ILE A 92 22.45 -0.32 -0.58
C ILE A 92 23.90 0.13 -0.57
N ASP A 93 24.34 0.67 -1.71
CA ASP A 93 25.60 1.39 -1.82
C ASP A 93 25.42 2.80 -1.22
N ARG A 94 26.02 3.00 -0.03
CA ARG A 94 25.88 4.24 0.73
C ARG A 94 26.47 5.42 -0.03
N ASP A 95 27.62 5.23 -0.66
CA ASP A 95 28.34 6.33 -1.32
C ASP A 95 27.63 6.72 -2.62
N LYS A 96 27.05 5.74 -3.34
CA LYS A 96 26.17 6.00 -4.48
C LYS A 96 24.97 6.85 -4.09
N PHE A 97 24.29 6.50 -3.00
CA PHE A 97 23.11 7.23 -2.53
C PHE A 97 23.45 8.64 -2.04
N LYS A 98 24.51 8.79 -1.23
CA LYS A 98 25.02 10.10 -0.79
C LYS A 98 25.32 11.00 -1.97
N LYS A 99 26.05 10.50 -2.96
CA LYS A 99 26.43 11.27 -4.14
C LYS A 99 25.20 11.62 -5.00
N LYS A 100 24.31 10.66 -5.25
CA LYS A 100 23.18 10.85 -6.17
C LYS A 100 22.09 11.74 -5.59
N PHE A 101 21.77 11.59 -4.31
CA PHE A 101 20.72 12.35 -3.64
C PHE A 101 21.22 13.54 -2.83
N GLN A 102 22.55 13.77 -2.84
CA GLN A 102 23.21 14.80 -2.03
C GLN A 102 22.91 14.64 -0.53
N TRP A 103 22.76 13.40 -0.10
CA TRP A 103 22.41 13.05 1.26
C TRP A 103 23.58 13.15 2.22
N SER A 104 23.29 13.62 3.43
CA SER A 104 24.19 13.59 4.56
C SER A 104 24.30 12.18 5.15
N ASN A 105 25.25 11.98 6.08
CA ASN A 105 25.30 10.75 6.86
C ASN A 105 24.00 10.51 7.66
N LYS A 106 23.39 11.59 8.14
CA LYS A 106 22.13 11.53 8.89
C LYS A 106 20.98 11.02 8.03
N ASP A 107 20.86 11.46 6.79
CA ASP A 107 19.80 10.97 5.88
C ASP A 107 19.97 9.49 5.57
N ILE A 108 21.21 9.03 5.43
CA ILE A 108 21.53 7.61 5.28
C ILE A 108 21.11 6.82 6.52
N GLU A 109 21.38 7.32 7.73
CA GLU A 109 20.95 6.70 8.99
C GLU A 109 19.43 6.61 9.08
N VAL A 110 18.71 7.70 8.84
CA VAL A 110 17.23 7.72 8.83
C VAL A 110 16.67 6.69 7.85
N MET A 111 17.25 6.59 6.66
CA MET A 111 16.88 5.58 5.67
C MET A 111 17.11 4.14 6.16
N TYR A 112 18.22 3.86 6.84
CA TYR A 112 18.47 2.54 7.44
C TYR A 112 17.51 2.24 8.60
N ASP A 113 17.18 3.24 9.41
CA ASP A 113 16.21 3.11 10.49
C ASP A 113 14.82 2.75 9.95
N LEU A 114 14.34 3.47 8.93
CA LEU A 114 13.09 3.14 8.23
C LEU A 114 13.09 1.71 7.68
N ARG A 115 14.17 1.28 7.02
CA ARG A 115 14.29 -0.11 6.54
C ARG A 115 14.24 -1.13 7.68
N SER A 116 14.89 -0.83 8.80
CA SER A 116 14.87 -1.66 10.01
C SER A 116 13.46 -1.78 10.58
N GLU A 117 12.73 -0.67 10.66
CA GLU A 117 11.33 -0.64 11.09
C GLU A 117 10.42 -1.45 10.17
N ILE A 118 10.53 -1.27 8.85
CA ILE A 118 9.74 -2.02 7.88
C ILE A 118 10.01 -3.52 8.03
N SER A 119 11.27 -3.93 8.22
CA SER A 119 11.63 -5.32 8.49
C SER A 119 10.99 -5.85 9.78
N LYS A 120 10.97 -5.06 10.86
CA LYS A 120 10.31 -5.43 12.13
C LYS A 120 8.80 -5.58 11.94
N ASN A 121 8.17 -4.63 11.24
CA ASN A 121 6.74 -4.64 10.96
C ASN A 121 6.35 -5.83 10.09
N TRP A 122 7.16 -6.21 9.09
CA TRP A 122 6.93 -7.43 8.34
C TRP A 122 6.99 -8.69 9.19
N LYS A 123 7.99 -8.84 10.06
CA LYS A 123 8.05 -9.97 11.01
C LYS A 123 6.82 -10.00 11.92
N ARG A 124 6.37 -8.84 12.37
CA ARG A 124 5.15 -8.69 13.18
C ARG A 124 3.90 -9.12 12.41
N PHE A 125 3.74 -8.66 11.16
CA PHE A 125 2.68 -9.09 10.26
C PHE A 125 2.64 -10.61 10.11
N TYR A 126 3.77 -11.25 9.80
CA TYR A 126 3.85 -12.72 9.68
C TYR A 126 3.39 -13.44 10.95
N LYS A 127 3.85 -12.98 12.12
CA LYS A 127 3.47 -13.56 13.41
C LYS A 127 1.96 -13.46 13.65
N ILE A 128 1.37 -12.31 13.34
CA ILE A 128 -0.05 -12.05 13.56
C ILE A 128 -0.91 -12.80 12.54
N TYR A 129 -0.55 -12.79 11.26
CA TYR A 129 -1.24 -13.55 10.22
C TYR A 129 -1.24 -15.05 10.57
N ARG A 130 -0.10 -15.62 10.98
CA ARG A 130 -0.02 -17.04 11.37
C ARG A 130 -0.95 -17.39 12.54
N LYS A 131 -1.08 -16.50 13.52
CA LYS A 131 -2.00 -16.69 14.65
C LYS A 131 -3.48 -16.65 14.25
N ASN A 132 -3.81 -15.90 13.19
CA ASN A 132 -5.18 -15.71 12.71
C ASN A 132 -5.48 -16.50 11.42
N LYS A 133 -4.58 -17.41 11.01
CA LYS A 133 -4.64 -18.08 9.71
C LYS A 133 -5.93 -18.87 9.51
N GLU A 134 -6.40 -19.58 10.53
CA GLU A 134 -7.62 -20.39 10.42
C GLU A 134 -8.86 -19.51 10.20
N TRP A 135 -8.91 -18.34 10.85
CA TRP A 135 -9.97 -17.37 10.61
C TRP A 135 -9.99 -16.88 9.16
N PHE A 136 -8.84 -16.64 8.54
CA PHE A 136 -8.79 -16.23 7.12
C PHE A 136 -9.21 -17.35 6.16
N LYS A 137 -8.81 -18.60 6.43
CA LYS A 137 -9.22 -19.75 5.59
C LYS A 137 -10.73 -20.00 5.64
N GLU A 138 -11.32 -19.98 6.83
CA GLU A 138 -12.76 -20.19 7.01
C GLU A 138 -13.57 -19.13 6.26
N ASN A 139 -13.11 -17.88 6.24
CA ASN A 139 -13.78 -16.80 5.53
C ASN A 139 -13.56 -16.83 4.00
N GLU A 140 -12.42 -17.33 3.51
CA GLU A 140 -12.21 -17.54 2.07
C GLU A 140 -13.16 -18.64 1.54
N ILE A 141 -13.25 -19.78 2.24
CA ILE A 141 -14.15 -20.88 1.89
C ILE A 141 -15.62 -20.42 1.92
N ASN A 142 -16.02 -19.68 2.96
CA ASN A 142 -17.39 -19.16 3.06
C ASN A 142 -17.73 -18.13 1.98
N ARG A 143 -16.74 -17.37 1.47
CA ARG A 143 -16.95 -16.45 0.33
C ARG A 143 -17.09 -17.17 -0.99
N GLU A 144 -16.23 -18.15 -1.26
CA GLU A 144 -16.33 -18.97 -2.49
C GLU A 144 -17.69 -19.69 -2.53
N TYR A 145 -18.11 -20.30 -1.42
CA TYR A 145 -19.41 -20.98 -1.32
C TYR A 145 -20.62 -20.05 -1.55
N ARG A 146 -20.56 -18.80 -1.07
CA ARG A 146 -21.62 -17.79 -1.31
C ARG A 146 -21.61 -17.23 -2.73
N THR A 147 -20.44 -17.16 -3.36
CA THR A 147 -20.31 -16.67 -4.74
C THR A 147 -20.82 -17.72 -5.73
N GLU A 148 -20.67 -19.01 -5.40
CA GLU A 148 -21.18 -20.13 -6.18
C GLU A 148 -22.67 -20.44 -5.90
N ASN A 149 -23.20 -20.01 -4.76
CA ASN A 149 -24.62 -20.17 -4.39
C ASN A 149 -25.25 -18.83 -3.95
N PRO A 150 -25.54 -17.91 -4.88
CA PRO A 150 -26.03 -16.56 -4.57
C PRO A 150 -27.40 -16.52 -3.87
N GLU A 151 -28.18 -17.62 -3.93
CA GLU A 151 -29.48 -17.76 -3.27
C GLU A 151 -29.37 -17.95 -1.74
N LEU A 152 -28.19 -18.32 -1.23
CA LEU A 152 -27.93 -18.53 0.21
C LEU A 152 -27.30 -17.31 0.90
N ASP A 153 -27.08 -16.22 0.15
CA ASP A 153 -26.54 -14.98 0.72
C ASP A 153 -27.65 -14.15 1.39
N LEU A 154 -27.96 -14.48 2.64
CA LEU A 154 -28.92 -13.74 3.48
C LEU A 154 -28.50 -12.29 3.76
N SER A 155 -27.31 -11.84 3.31
CA SER A 155 -26.93 -10.42 3.34
C SER A 155 -27.56 -9.59 2.21
N ARG A 156 -28.24 -10.24 1.25
CA ARG A 156 -29.03 -9.61 0.18
C ARG A 156 -30.52 -9.43 0.50
N LEU A 157 -30.92 -9.57 1.76
CA LEU A 157 -32.26 -9.15 2.20
C LEU A 157 -32.38 -7.61 2.13
N ASP A 158 -32.83 -7.15 0.97
CA ASP A 158 -33.42 -5.84 0.62
C ASP A 158 -33.01 -4.63 1.46
N PHE A 159 -31.92 -3.97 1.06
CA PHE A 159 -31.94 -2.52 0.95
C PHE A 159 -32.22 -2.16 -0.50
N ASN A 160 -33.49 -1.91 -0.80
CA ASN A 160 -33.93 -1.34 -2.07
C ASN A 160 -33.27 0.04 -2.26
N PHE A 161 -32.23 0.11 -3.09
CA PHE A 161 -31.97 1.27 -3.93
C PHE A 161 -31.95 0.79 -5.37
N THR A 162 -32.95 1.24 -6.13
CA THR A 162 -33.23 0.95 -7.53
C THR A 162 -32.00 1.19 -8.41
N THR A 163 -31.42 0.12 -8.95
CA THR A 163 -30.28 0.14 -9.90
C THR A 163 -30.72 0.50 -11.31
N LYS A 164 -31.23 1.72 -11.52
CA LYS A 164 -31.61 2.18 -12.86
C LYS A 164 -30.80 3.35 -13.43
N GLU A 165 -29.73 3.81 -12.79
CA GLU A 165 -29.00 5.01 -13.28
C GLU A 165 -27.48 4.98 -13.10
N ILE A 166 -26.79 3.85 -13.31
CA ILE A 166 -25.32 3.91 -13.49
C ILE A 166 -24.89 3.01 -14.65
N ASP A 167 -25.45 3.28 -15.82
CA ASP A 167 -24.71 3.17 -17.09
C ASP A 167 -24.27 4.61 -17.44
N ALA A 168 -23.17 5.05 -16.84
CA ALA A 168 -22.48 6.25 -17.25
C ALA A 168 -20.99 6.03 -16.98
N THR A 169 -20.21 6.06 -18.04
CA THR A 169 -18.77 6.34 -18.08
C THR A 169 -18.39 7.29 -16.94
N ILE A 170 -17.68 6.79 -15.94
CA ILE A 170 -17.15 7.61 -14.86
C ILE A 170 -16.08 8.52 -15.48
N ASP A 171 -16.47 9.74 -15.82
CA ASP A 171 -15.54 10.83 -16.13
C ASP A 171 -14.86 11.22 -14.82
N LEU A 172 -13.54 11.03 -14.76
CA LEU A 172 -12.73 11.33 -13.58
C LEU A 172 -12.74 12.82 -13.21
N ASN A 173 -13.23 13.70 -14.10
CA ASN A 173 -13.42 15.11 -13.80
C ASN A 173 -14.68 15.40 -12.95
N GLU A 174 -15.65 14.49 -12.87
CA GLU A 174 -16.86 14.67 -12.04
C GLU A 174 -16.65 14.29 -10.57
N LEU A 175 -15.62 13.51 -10.23
CA LEU A 175 -15.31 13.17 -8.84
C LEU A 175 -14.64 14.31 -8.06
N PHE A 176 -14.19 15.37 -8.75
CA PHE A 176 -13.54 16.53 -8.13
C PHE A 176 -13.92 17.83 -8.85
N PRO A 177 -15.11 18.40 -8.59
CA PRO A 177 -15.48 19.67 -9.16
C PRO A 177 -14.81 20.81 -8.35
N TYR A 178 -13.87 21.48 -9.02
CA TYR A 178 -13.56 22.91 -8.87
C TYR A 178 -12.64 23.41 -7.71
N PRO A 179 -12.09 24.64 -7.86
CA PRO A 179 -10.68 24.92 -7.72
C PRO A 179 -10.39 25.78 -6.49
N PHE A 180 -9.12 25.89 -6.10
CA PHE A 180 -8.71 27.02 -5.26
C PHE A 180 -7.71 27.89 -6.02
N GLU A 181 -8.26 29.01 -6.44
CA GLU A 181 -7.56 30.23 -6.83
C GLU A 181 -6.59 30.67 -5.73
N ASN A 182 -5.51 31.31 -6.19
CA ASN A 182 -4.81 32.42 -5.56
C ASN A 182 -4.61 32.39 -4.04
N TYR A 183 -3.39 32.06 -3.64
CA TYR A 183 -2.70 32.90 -2.65
C TYR A 183 -1.28 33.21 -3.15
N ASN A 184 -1.14 34.42 -3.70
CA ASN A 184 0.07 35.20 -3.54
C ASN A 184 0.24 35.44 -2.03
N TYR A 185 1.40 35.09 -1.47
CA TYR A 185 2.27 35.89 -0.60
C TYR A 185 3.46 35.03 -0.17
#